data_AF-A0A7C6LV87-F1
#
_entry.id   AF-A0A7C6LV87-F1
#
_cell.length_a   1.000
_cell.length_b   1.000
_cell.length_c   1.000
_cell.angle_alpha   90.00
_cell.angle_beta   90.00
_cell.angle_gamma   90.00
#
_symmetry.space_group_name_H-M   'P 1'
#
loop_
_entity.id
_entity.type
_entity.pdbx_description
1 polymer ?
#
loop_
_entity_poly.entity_id
_entity_poly.type
_entity_poly.pdbx_seq_one_letter_code
_entity_poly.pdbx_strand_id
1 'polypeptide(L)'
;MPSVALTHSDPATLSADALVVGAVAVDGVATLVRGHGLPRNAAAHIKSALVTVGASGKAEEVTGLVAVPGVKAKRVLVVGLGKGTPTTPP
;
A
#
# COMPACT_ATOMS: atom_id res chain seq x y z
N MET A 1 18.70 -16.41 12.23
CA MET A 1 18.91 -15.01 12.69
C MET A 1 18.09 -14.10 11.78
N PRO A 2 17.38 -13.09 12.31
CA PRO A 2 16.71 -12.09 11.47
C PRO A 2 17.75 -11.22 10.76
N SER A 3 17.46 -10.80 9.53
CA SER A 3 18.26 -9.85 8.76
C SER A 3 17.43 -8.66 8.31
N VAL A 4 18.07 -7.51 8.20
CA VAL A 4 17.45 -6.27 7.71
C VAL A 4 18.38 -5.67 6.67
N ALA A 5 17.82 -5.26 5.54
CA ALA A 5 18.53 -4.57 4.48
C ALA A 5 17.75 -3.32 4.07
N LEU A 6 18.47 -2.26 3.74
CA LEU A 6 17.91 -1.02 3.20
C LEU A 6 18.18 -0.98 1.70
N THR A 7 17.20 -0.52 0.93
CA THR A 7 17.33 -0.38 -0.53
C THR A 7 16.52 0.82 -1.02
N HIS A 8 16.92 1.33 -2.19
CA HIS A 8 16.22 2.34 -2.98
C HIS A 8 15.66 1.75 -4.29
N SER A 9 15.66 0.41 -4.41
CA SER A 9 15.05 -0.29 -5.55
C SER A 9 13.57 0.04 -5.70
N ASP A 10 13.07 -0.02 -6.93
CA ASP A 10 11.64 0.13 -7.20
C ASP A 10 10.84 -0.95 -6.42
N PRO A 11 9.93 -0.55 -5.51
CA PRO A 11 9.17 -1.48 -4.68
C PRO A 11 8.35 -2.48 -5.50
N ALA A 12 7.88 -2.12 -6.69
CA ALA A 12 7.09 -3.01 -7.54
C ALA A 12 7.92 -4.16 -8.13
N THR A 13 9.24 -4.00 -8.24
CA THR A 13 10.15 -5.01 -8.80
C THR A 13 10.73 -5.96 -7.76
N LEU A 14 10.54 -5.67 -6.47
CA LEU A 14 11.10 -6.46 -5.39
C LEU A 14 10.38 -7.82 -5.28
N SER A 15 11.18 -8.89 -5.30
CA SER A 15 10.67 -10.23 -5.05
C SER A 15 10.57 -10.44 -3.54
N ALA A 16 9.36 -10.38 -3.01
CA ALA A 16 9.07 -10.57 -1.59
C ALA A 16 7.76 -11.34 -1.38
N ASP A 17 7.59 -11.90 -0.19
CA ASP A 17 6.32 -12.53 0.18
C ASP A 17 5.22 -11.49 0.39
N ALA A 18 5.57 -10.32 0.90
CA ALA A 18 4.67 -9.19 1.07
C ALA A 18 5.38 -7.86 0.80
N LEU A 19 4.68 -6.96 0.11
CA LEU A 19 5.01 -5.54 0.00
C LEU A 19 4.06 -4.75 0.90
N VAL A 20 4.59 -3.93 1.82
CA VAL A 20 3.80 -3.12 2.75
C VAL A 20 3.78 -1.68 2.26
N VAL A 21 2.59 -1.09 2.16
CA VAL A 21 2.39 0.32 1.79
C VAL A 21 1.42 1.00 2.73
N GLY A 22 1.63 2.29 2.98
CA GLY A 22 0.78 3.09 3.86
C GLY A 22 -0.42 3.71 3.13
N ALA A 23 -1.55 3.80 3.82
CA ALA A 23 -2.73 4.54 3.41
C ALA A 23 -3.26 5.43 4.55
N VAL A 24 -3.82 6.58 4.20
CA VAL A 24 -4.52 7.47 5.13
C VAL A 24 -6.02 7.42 4.87
N ALA A 25 -6.81 7.71 5.90
CA ALA A 25 -8.24 7.87 5.79
C ALA A 25 -8.57 9.22 5.14
N VAL A 26 -9.18 9.19 3.95
CA VAL A 26 -9.70 10.37 3.24
C VAL A 26 -11.17 10.10 2.95
N ASP A 27 -12.06 10.95 3.47
CA ASP A 27 -13.52 10.81 3.30
C ASP A 27 -14.05 9.41 3.66
N GLY A 28 -13.42 8.76 4.65
CA GLY A 28 -13.79 7.41 5.11
C GLY A 28 -13.25 6.26 4.26
N VAL A 29 -12.38 6.54 3.29
CA VAL A 29 -11.78 5.55 2.37
C VAL A 29 -10.27 5.53 2.52
N ALA A 30 -9.69 4.33 2.56
CA ALA A 30 -8.26 4.12 2.54
C ALA A 30 -7.64 4.65 1.22
N THR A 31 -6.78 5.66 1.34
CA THR A 31 -6.09 6.28 0.20
C THR A 31 -4.58 6.16 0.37
N LEU A 32 -3.89 5.57 -0.62
CA LEU A 32 -2.43 5.40 -0.57
C LEU A 32 -1.72 6.74 -0.37
N VAL A 33 -0.70 6.73 0.48
CA VAL A 33 0.17 7.90 0.71
C VAL A 33 1.00 8.18 -0.54
N ARG A 34 1.18 9.46 -0.89
CA ARG A 34 2.01 9.87 -2.03
C ARG A 34 3.45 9.39 -1.82
N GLY A 35 4.12 9.03 -2.91
CA GLY A 35 5.48 8.51 -2.85
C GLY A 35 5.57 7.00 -2.59
N HIS A 36 4.44 6.28 -2.64
CA HIS A 36 4.39 4.81 -2.53
C HIS A 36 5.21 4.03 -3.59
N GLY A 37 5.76 4.70 -4.62
CA GLY A 37 6.63 4.10 -5.64
C GLY A 37 5.95 3.15 -6.64
N LEU A 38 4.74 2.67 -6.36
CA LEU A 38 3.99 1.78 -7.24
C LEU A 38 3.64 2.38 -8.63
N PRO A 39 3.66 1.55 -9.69
CA PRO A 39 3.10 1.86 -11.01
C PRO A 39 1.64 2.32 -10.96
N ARG A 40 1.24 3.17 -11.91
CA ARG A 40 -0.13 3.75 -11.94
C ARG A 40 -1.23 2.69 -12.01
N ASN A 41 -1.04 1.64 -12.79
CA ASN A 41 -2.00 0.53 -12.91
C ASN A 41 -2.14 -0.24 -11.58
N ALA A 42 -1.03 -0.49 -10.88
CA ALA A 42 -1.05 -1.12 -9.55
C ALA A 42 -1.79 -0.25 -8.54
N ALA A 43 -1.48 1.05 -8.49
CA ALA A 43 -2.13 2.00 -7.59
C ALA A 43 -3.64 2.13 -7.88
N ALA A 44 -4.04 2.16 -9.15
CA ALA A 44 -5.45 2.20 -9.55
C ALA A 44 -6.19 0.91 -9.15
N HIS A 45 -5.57 -0.25 -9.35
CA HIS A 45 -6.13 -1.53 -8.94
C HIS A 45 -6.31 -1.61 -7.41
N ILE A 46 -5.28 -1.22 -6.64
CA ILE A 46 -5.34 -1.17 -5.18
C ILE A 46 -6.45 -0.23 -4.73
N LYS A 47 -6.55 0.98 -5.30
CA LYS A 47 -7.62 1.93 -4.98
C LYS A 47 -9.00 1.31 -5.21
N SER A 48 -9.22 0.67 -6.37
CA SER A 48 -10.49 0.01 -6.66
C SER A 48 -10.78 -1.10 -5.64
N ALA A 49 -9.78 -1.93 -5.31
CA ALA A 49 -9.94 -3.02 -4.36
C ALA A 49 -10.29 -2.50 -2.95
N LEU A 50 -9.62 -1.43 -2.49
CA LEU A 50 -9.88 -0.81 -1.19
C LEU A 50 -11.31 -0.27 -1.08
N VAL A 51 -11.83 0.33 -2.14
CA VAL A 51 -13.25 0.77 -2.19
C VAL A 51 -14.18 -0.44 -2.13
N THR A 52 -13.92 -1.48 -2.92
CA THR A 52 -14.76 -2.69 -2.97
C THR A 52 -14.87 -3.39 -1.61
N VAL A 53 -13.77 -3.46 -0.85
CA VAL A 53 -13.75 -4.10 0.48
C VAL A 53 -14.16 -3.16 1.62
N GLY A 54 -14.40 -1.87 1.34
CA GLY A 54 -14.76 -0.88 2.34
C GLY A 54 -13.63 -0.53 3.32
N ALA A 55 -12.37 -0.61 2.87
CA ALA A 55 -11.22 -0.27 3.71
C ALA A 55 -11.23 1.22 4.06
N SER A 56 -11.06 1.54 5.35
CA SER A 56 -11.27 2.91 5.85
C SER A 56 -10.00 3.73 6.04
N GLY A 57 -8.84 3.08 6.15
CA GLY A 57 -7.54 3.71 6.40
C GLY A 57 -7.35 4.11 7.86
N LYS A 58 -8.14 3.55 8.79
CA LYS A 58 -7.97 3.78 10.23
C LYS A 58 -6.58 3.31 10.67
N ALA A 59 -6.03 3.95 11.70
CA ALA A 59 -4.76 3.53 12.26
C ALA A 59 -4.82 2.03 12.60
N GLU A 60 -3.77 1.30 12.23
CA GLU A 60 -3.60 -0.14 12.47
C GLU A 60 -4.52 -1.06 11.63
N GLU A 61 -5.38 -0.50 10.78
CA GLU A 61 -6.15 -1.30 9.82
C GLU A 61 -5.21 -1.92 8.78
N VAL A 62 -5.34 -3.22 8.52
CA VAL A 62 -4.53 -3.92 7.51
C VAL A 62 -5.44 -4.58 6.48
N THR A 63 -5.28 -4.18 5.22
CA THR A 63 -5.97 -4.82 4.08
C THR A 63 -4.97 -5.58 3.23
N GLY A 64 -5.17 -6.89 3.08
CA GLY A 64 -4.34 -7.74 2.24
C GLY A 64 -4.91 -7.91 0.84
N LEU A 65 -4.12 -7.61 -0.18
CA LEU A 65 -4.46 -7.77 -1.59
C LEU A 65 -3.52 -8.79 -2.25
N VAL A 66 -4.09 -9.69 -3.04
CA VAL A 66 -3.35 -10.67 -3.83
C VAL A 66 -3.41 -10.31 -5.31
N ALA A 67 -2.43 -10.77 -6.08
CA ALA A 67 -2.39 -10.61 -7.54
C ALA A 67 -2.51 -9.15 -8.02
N VAL A 68 -1.84 -8.21 -7.33
CA VAL A 68 -1.79 -6.81 -7.76
C VAL A 68 -0.99 -6.70 -9.08
N PRO A 69 -1.59 -6.20 -10.18
CA PRO A 69 -0.92 -6.14 -11.47
C PRO A 69 0.35 -5.28 -11.44
N GLY A 70 1.43 -5.79 -12.01
CA GLY A 70 2.70 -5.06 -12.09
C GLY A 70 3.50 -4.98 -10.79
N VAL A 71 3.11 -5.73 -9.75
CA VAL A 71 3.88 -5.88 -8.51
C VAL A 71 4.38 -7.32 -8.39
N LYS A 72 5.69 -7.49 -8.18
CA LYS A 72 6.33 -8.81 -8.10
C LYS A 72 6.10 -9.51 -6.75
N ALA A 73 5.83 -8.74 -5.69
CA ALA A 73 5.50 -9.31 -4.39
C ALA A 73 4.22 -10.14 -4.45
N LYS A 74 4.19 -11.29 -3.75
CA LYS A 74 3.05 -12.22 -3.77
C LYS A 74 1.78 -11.61 -3.19
N ARG A 75 1.93 -10.69 -2.23
CA ARG A 75 0.84 -9.98 -1.56
C ARG A 75 1.22 -8.51 -1.35
N VAL A 76 0.24 -7.62 -1.41
CA VAL A 76 0.37 -6.23 -0.99
C VAL A 76 -0.45 -6.04 0.28
N LEU A 77 0.17 -5.53 1.34
CA LEU A 77 -0.49 -5.15 2.59
C LEU A 77 -0.62 -3.63 2.60
N VAL A 78 -1.86 -3.15 2.64
CA VAL A 78 -2.15 -1.73 2.82
C VAL A 78 -2.42 -1.49 4.30
N VAL A 79 -1.58 -0.67 4.92
CA VAL A 79 -1.64 -0.36 6.36
C VAL A 79 -2.20 1.04 6.54
N GLY A 80 -3.29 1.15 7.29
CA GLY A 80 -3.92 2.40 7.66
C GLY A 80 -3.09 3.16 8.69
N LEU A 81 -2.83 4.43 8.40
CA LEU A 81 -2.07 5.36 9.22
C LEU A 81 -2.98 6.35 9.97
N GLY A 82 -4.31 6.21 9.84
CA GLY A 82 -5.30 7.09 10.44
C GLY A 82 -5.64 8.30 9.58
N LYS A 83 -6.18 9.34 10.21
CA LYS A 83 -6.57 10.58 9.53
C LYS A 83 -5.34 11.30 8.99
N GLY A 84 -5.37 11.74 7.74
CA GLY A 84 -4.27 12.48 7.15
C GLY A 84 -4.61 12.98 5.75
N THR A 85 -3.62 13.56 5.09
CA THR A 85 -3.73 13.92 3.67
C THR A 85 -2.85 13.00 2.84
N PRO A 86 -3.25 12.60 1.62
CA PRO A 86 -2.39 11.81 0.74
C PRO A 86 -1.08 12.53 0.40
N THR A 87 -1.06 13.86 0.55
CA THR A 87 0.10 14.74 0.33
C THR A 87 1.08 14.79 1.49
N THR A 88 0.74 14.26 2.67
CA THR A 88 1.64 14.28 3.83
C THR A 88 2.91 13.50 3.47
N PRO A 89 4.07 14.15 3.35
CA PRO A 89 5.34 13.43 3.30
C PRO A 89 5.56 12.75 4.66
N PRO A 90 6.28 11.62 4.71
CA PRO A 90 6.76 11.11 6.00
C PRO A 90 7.62 12.16 6.73
#